data_AF-A0A0C9LWC0-F1
#
_entry.id   AF-A0A0C9LWC0-F1
#
_cell.length_a   1.000
_cell.length_b   1.000
_cell.length_c   1.000
_cell.angle_alpha   90.00
_cell.angle_beta   90.00
_cell.angle_gamma   90.00
#
_symmetry.space_group_name_H-M   'P 1'
#
loop_
_entity.id
_entity.type
_entity.pdbx_description
1 polymer ?
#
loop_
_entity_poly.entity_id
_entity_poly.type
_entity_poly.pdbx_seq_one_letter_code
_entity_poly.pdbx_strand_id
1 'polypeptide(L)'
;MNHFTGIFYGNFATKRHYGIYGPLAVGGLASIPEYSLDVRRLANCSATTPTERLGLYAKALLSPASLRIYGDLDTGNTPGFLQLINENFQCKVLNTFGASNFQFDDLWPSAIQMSSFLASQVATHALRADGSVDEVFSTKDQRFYIFQFGPCDSTGCKGAGNFVSDASRILLGSGDWQGPTNGYPQGRMIVFNVAIAIGEEISITTARPSSGLSGCRVIYNFYPINTKTSVIDTNAQITIHRLTSDKMEGLVMNLYGPIYDGPQGNFAGQLVGRSYQWENPSKGVDIMDYQDDCYGKFNCWIPTNFTDPYSDLYTTVATETTTSTSVTRTTVNQVSTEFSATTTSTRTILLPKDLLDVHTSHSTLIITELDTVTVTEKVLNVLTVVETSTLSVDETASSTTYLTLTSQVIETDRPINSTSTQVDQETSFLDLDTTTTTTTTQYAYSIEEQTTTTTTTIIQLVD
;
A
#
# COMPACT_ATOMS: atom_id res chain seq x y z
N MET A 1 10.02 7.05 -2.34
CA MET A 1 11.21 6.21 -2.59
C MET A 1 11.81 6.45 -3.97
N ASN A 2 11.03 6.56 -5.05
CA ASN A 2 11.52 6.77 -6.44
C ASN A 2 12.42 8.00 -6.68
N HIS A 3 12.40 9.00 -5.79
CA HIS A 3 13.29 10.17 -5.85
C HIS A 3 14.77 9.83 -5.64
N PHE A 4 15.06 8.85 -4.77
CA PHE A 4 16.41 8.57 -4.33
C PHE A 4 17.07 7.49 -5.18
N THR A 5 18.33 7.73 -5.54
CA THR A 5 19.21 6.72 -6.15
C THR A 5 19.71 5.73 -5.10
N GLY A 6 20.00 6.22 -3.89
CA GLY A 6 20.43 5.39 -2.75
C GLY A 6 19.52 5.57 -1.54
N ILE A 7 19.04 4.47 -0.95
CA ILE A 7 18.28 4.47 0.29
C ILE A 7 18.89 3.46 1.25
N PHE A 8 19.45 3.94 2.36
CA PHE A 8 20.11 3.10 3.36
C PHE A 8 19.54 3.35 4.74
N TYR A 9 19.03 2.32 5.39
CA TYR A 9 18.30 2.48 6.66
C TYR A 9 19.23 2.63 7.87
N GLY A 10 20.41 2.01 7.80
CA GLY A 10 21.53 2.16 8.71
C GLY A 10 22.57 3.10 8.15
N ASN A 11 23.84 2.70 8.21
CA ASN A 11 24.96 3.57 7.86
C ASN A 11 25.30 3.53 6.37
N PHE A 12 25.84 4.64 5.89
CA PHE A 12 26.43 4.78 4.56
C PHE A 12 27.86 5.29 4.72
N ALA A 13 28.85 4.54 4.25
CA ALA A 13 30.25 4.91 4.41
C ALA A 13 31.04 4.80 3.10
N THR A 14 31.52 5.94 2.61
CA THR A 14 32.43 6.01 1.46
C THR A 14 33.73 6.70 1.86
N LYS A 15 34.67 6.80 0.92
CA LYS A 15 35.83 7.69 1.03
C LYS A 15 35.95 8.59 -0.21
N ARG A 16 37.14 9.20 -0.39
CA ARG A 16 37.38 10.34 -1.29
C ARG A 16 37.16 10.04 -2.78
N HIS A 17 36.78 11.09 -3.52
CA HIS A 17 36.87 11.25 -4.98
C HIS A 17 35.86 10.51 -5.86
N TYR A 18 34.73 10.06 -5.29
CA TYR A 18 33.63 9.45 -6.04
C TYR A 18 32.31 10.15 -5.71
N GLY A 19 31.22 9.71 -6.31
CA GLY A 19 29.90 10.29 -6.06
C GLY A 19 28.74 9.34 -6.32
N ILE A 20 27.57 9.83 -5.95
CA ILE A 20 26.28 9.26 -6.33
C ILE A 20 25.61 10.23 -7.29
N TYR A 21 25.11 9.71 -8.41
CA TYR A 21 24.63 10.57 -9.50
C TYR A 21 23.21 11.09 -9.25
N GLY A 22 22.57 10.66 -8.17
CA GLY A 22 21.29 11.18 -7.72
C GLY A 22 21.18 11.35 -6.21
N PRO A 23 19.96 11.61 -5.70
CA PRO A 23 19.72 11.86 -4.30
C PRO A 23 19.99 10.65 -3.41
N LEU A 24 20.44 10.92 -2.19
CA LEU A 24 20.79 9.90 -1.19
C LEU A 24 19.95 10.08 0.08
N ALA A 25 19.41 8.98 0.61
CA ALA A 25 18.73 8.95 1.90
C ALA A 25 19.42 7.95 2.85
N VAL A 26 19.78 8.40 4.05
CA VAL A 26 20.48 7.59 5.07
C VAL A 26 19.80 7.72 6.44
N GLY A 27 19.23 6.62 6.94
CA GLY A 27 18.57 6.56 8.24
C GLY A 27 19.53 6.54 9.44
N GLY A 28 20.80 6.19 9.22
CA GLY A 28 21.87 6.21 10.21
C GLY A 28 22.92 7.31 9.97
N LEU A 29 24.19 6.97 10.14
CA LEU A 29 25.32 7.86 9.90
C LEU A 29 25.75 7.80 8.43
N ALA A 30 25.77 8.95 7.76
CA ALA A 30 26.44 9.13 6.48
C ALA A 30 27.89 9.61 6.71
N SER A 31 28.87 8.76 6.42
CA SER A 31 30.31 9.08 6.48
C SER A 31 30.87 9.23 5.07
N ILE A 32 31.01 10.46 4.57
CA ILE A 32 31.24 10.74 3.14
C ILE A 32 32.30 11.83 2.88
N PRO A 33 33.59 11.60 3.20
CA PRO A 33 34.64 12.59 2.99
C PRO A 33 34.95 12.77 1.49
N GLU A 34 34.91 14.02 1.00
CA GLU A 34 35.23 14.36 -0.41
C GLU A 34 34.41 13.58 -1.43
N TYR A 35 33.14 13.35 -1.11
CA TYR A 35 32.17 12.66 -1.94
C TYR A 35 31.22 13.68 -2.58
N SER A 36 30.78 13.41 -3.81
CA SER A 36 29.81 14.28 -4.51
C SER A 36 28.43 13.64 -4.53
N LEU A 37 27.40 14.40 -4.17
CA LEU A 37 26.02 13.93 -4.10
C LEU A 37 25.17 14.62 -5.17
N ASP A 38 24.24 13.86 -5.76
CA ASP A 38 23.30 14.33 -6.77
C ASP A 38 24.00 15.00 -7.97
N VAL A 39 25.08 14.40 -8.47
CA VAL A 39 25.93 15.02 -9.51
C VAL A 39 25.16 15.34 -10.79
N ARG A 40 24.10 14.57 -11.12
CA ARG A 40 23.23 14.84 -12.28
C ARG A 40 22.04 15.75 -12.00
N ARG A 41 21.96 16.33 -10.80
CA ARG A 41 20.97 17.36 -10.44
C ARG A 41 19.53 16.89 -10.57
N LEU A 42 19.25 15.68 -10.12
CA LEU A 42 17.88 15.17 -10.10
C LEU A 42 17.04 15.86 -9.02
N ALA A 43 17.68 16.45 -8.01
CA ALA A 43 16.99 17.31 -7.07
C ALA A 43 16.53 18.61 -7.75
N ASN A 44 15.23 18.89 -7.67
CA ASN A 44 14.65 20.13 -8.17
C ASN A 44 14.45 21.10 -7.01
N CYS A 45 15.43 21.97 -6.75
CA CYS A 45 15.34 22.95 -5.65
C CYS A 45 14.29 24.05 -5.83
N SER A 46 13.63 24.09 -7.00
CA SER A 46 12.45 24.93 -7.24
C SER A 46 11.12 24.19 -7.00
N ALA A 47 11.14 22.88 -6.72
CA ALA A 47 9.92 22.11 -6.48
C ALA A 47 9.20 22.57 -5.20
N THR A 48 7.87 22.41 -5.17
CA THR A 48 7.06 22.67 -3.99
C THR A 48 7.09 21.51 -3.02
N THR A 49 7.24 20.28 -3.53
CA THR A 49 7.33 19.06 -2.74
C THR A 49 8.69 19.01 -2.05
N PRO A 50 8.76 18.96 -0.71
CA PRO A 50 10.03 18.97 -0.01
C PRO A 50 10.96 17.82 -0.44
N THR A 51 10.42 16.61 -0.64
CA THR A 51 11.19 15.42 -1.03
C THR A 51 11.91 15.58 -2.36
N GLU A 52 11.27 16.17 -3.37
CA GLU A 52 11.84 16.35 -4.72
C GLU A 52 13.03 17.32 -4.74
N ARG A 53 13.16 18.15 -3.70
CA ARG A 53 14.27 19.10 -3.56
C ARG A 53 15.49 18.48 -2.93
N LEU A 54 15.38 17.34 -2.25
CA LEU A 54 16.48 16.76 -1.49
C LEU A 54 17.55 16.20 -2.40
N GLY A 55 18.81 16.61 -2.20
CA GLY A 55 19.99 15.90 -2.69
C GLY A 55 20.53 14.92 -1.64
N LEU A 56 20.37 15.24 -0.36
CA LEU A 56 20.76 14.38 0.75
C LEU A 56 19.77 14.50 1.91
N TYR A 57 19.33 13.36 2.40
CA TYR A 57 18.79 13.20 3.73
C TYR A 57 19.71 12.28 4.54
N ALA A 58 20.12 12.68 5.73
CA ALA A 58 20.86 11.84 6.66
C ALA A 58 20.46 12.12 8.11
N LYS A 59 20.28 11.09 8.94
CA LYS A 59 20.03 11.29 10.39
C LYS A 59 21.23 11.92 11.09
N ALA A 60 22.44 11.53 10.66
CA ALA A 60 23.69 12.15 11.07
C ALA A 60 24.66 12.19 9.88
N LEU A 61 25.47 13.26 9.80
CA LEU A 61 26.44 13.44 8.73
C LEU A 61 27.84 13.67 9.31
N LEU A 62 28.81 12.88 8.84
CA LEU A 62 30.24 13.05 9.09
C LEU A 62 30.98 13.17 7.75
N SER A 63 31.37 14.38 7.38
CA SER A 63 32.24 14.67 6.25
C SER A 63 33.40 15.55 6.72
N PRO A 64 34.53 14.97 7.20
CA PRO A 64 35.69 15.73 7.67
C PRO A 64 36.40 16.54 6.57
N ALA A 65 35.84 16.61 5.36
CA ALA A 65 36.33 17.34 4.21
C ALA A 65 35.16 18.02 3.47
N SER A 66 35.43 18.67 2.34
CA SER A 66 34.40 19.36 1.56
C SER A 66 33.37 18.38 1.00
N LEU A 67 32.08 18.67 1.24
CA LEU A 67 30.95 17.96 0.65
C LEU A 67 30.44 18.76 -0.55
N ARG A 68 30.29 18.11 -1.71
CA ARG A 68 29.65 18.71 -2.91
C ARG A 68 28.25 18.16 -3.08
N ILE A 69 27.26 19.04 -3.25
CA ILE A 69 25.85 18.66 -3.40
C ILE A 69 25.13 19.62 -4.37
N TYR A 70 24.20 19.08 -5.17
CA TYR A 70 23.38 19.85 -6.12
C TYR A 70 21.90 20.00 -5.71
N GLY A 71 21.50 19.40 -4.58
CA GLY A 71 20.16 19.45 -4.00
C GLY A 71 20.13 19.99 -2.57
N ASP A 72 18.93 20.07 -1.99
CA ASP A 72 18.76 20.42 -0.57
C ASP A 72 19.45 19.37 0.33
N LEU A 73 19.99 19.85 1.44
CA LEU A 73 20.69 19.04 2.44
C LEU A 73 19.87 19.02 3.74
N ASP A 74 19.41 17.86 4.18
CA ASP A 74 18.85 17.64 5.52
C ASP A 74 19.73 16.65 6.30
N THR A 75 20.24 17.08 7.45
CA THR A 75 21.18 16.28 8.26
C THR A 75 20.74 16.10 9.71
N GLY A 76 19.45 16.28 10.02
CA GLY A 76 18.99 16.30 11.39
C GLY A 76 19.73 17.36 12.23
N ASN A 77 20.00 17.05 13.51
CA ASN A 77 20.46 18.06 14.48
C ASN A 77 21.98 18.32 14.49
N THR A 78 22.79 17.63 13.68
CA THR A 78 24.26 17.72 13.79
C THR A 78 24.98 17.49 12.45
N PRO A 79 25.00 18.48 11.54
CA PRO A 79 25.90 18.45 10.40
C PRO A 79 27.36 18.54 10.86
N GLY A 80 28.15 17.49 10.62
CA GLY A 80 29.60 17.50 10.80
C GLY A 80 30.31 17.62 9.46
N PHE A 81 30.46 18.84 8.91
CA PHE A 81 31.30 19.08 7.73
C PHE A 81 32.19 20.31 7.87
N LEU A 82 33.39 20.28 7.27
CA LEU A 82 34.28 21.45 7.26
C LEU A 82 33.83 22.53 6.27
N GLN A 83 33.34 22.11 5.10
CA GLN A 83 32.89 23.00 4.04
C GLN A 83 31.78 22.31 3.24
N LEU A 84 30.70 23.03 2.98
CA LEU A 84 29.66 22.64 2.04
C LEU A 84 29.83 23.44 0.76
N ILE A 85 29.97 22.75 -0.36
CA ILE A 85 29.96 23.33 -1.70
C ILE A 85 28.62 22.98 -2.31
N ASN A 86 27.67 23.92 -2.19
CA ASN A 86 26.39 23.80 -2.87
C ASN A 86 26.53 24.36 -4.28
N GLU A 87 26.42 23.49 -5.27
CA GLU A 87 26.61 23.82 -6.68
C GLU A 87 25.34 24.43 -7.30
N ASN A 88 24.21 24.41 -6.59
CA ASN A 88 22.96 25.07 -6.97
C ASN A 88 22.51 26.06 -5.88
N PHE A 89 22.65 27.35 -6.17
CA PHE A 89 22.35 28.44 -5.23
C PHE A 89 20.88 28.52 -4.76
N GLN A 90 19.95 27.84 -5.45
CA GLN A 90 18.55 27.76 -5.02
C GLN A 90 18.35 26.74 -3.90
N CYS A 91 19.24 25.76 -3.77
CA CYS A 91 19.15 24.73 -2.76
C CYS A 91 19.59 25.24 -1.40
N LYS A 92 19.01 24.65 -0.35
CA LYS A 92 19.15 25.10 1.03
C LYS A 92 19.64 23.97 1.91
N VAL A 93 20.34 24.34 2.96
CA VAL A 93 20.52 23.46 4.12
C VAL A 93 19.26 23.58 4.97
N LEU A 94 18.60 22.46 5.17
CA LEU A 94 17.36 22.33 5.91
C LEU A 94 17.71 21.89 7.33
N ASN A 95 17.20 22.62 8.32
CA ASN A 95 17.47 22.35 9.74
C ASN A 95 16.27 21.67 10.43
N THR A 96 15.19 21.44 9.70
CA THR A 96 13.87 21.07 10.26
C THR A 96 13.05 20.16 9.37
N PHE A 97 13.64 19.58 8.31
CA PHE A 97 12.87 18.74 7.40
C PHE A 97 12.34 17.48 8.10
N GLY A 98 12.99 17.02 9.17
CA GLY A 98 12.35 16.32 10.29
C GLY A 98 11.75 14.95 9.94
N ALA A 99 11.35 14.19 10.96
CA ALA A 99 10.72 12.88 10.78
C ALA A 99 9.35 12.96 10.06
N SER A 100 8.75 14.14 9.91
CA SER A 100 7.40 14.30 9.33
C SER A 100 7.36 14.27 7.80
N ASN A 101 8.46 14.57 7.10
CA ASN A 101 8.46 14.68 5.64
C ASN A 101 9.08 13.45 4.93
N PHE A 102 9.97 12.70 5.60
CA PHE A 102 10.50 11.43 5.11
C PHE A 102 10.61 10.43 6.27
N GLN A 103 9.56 9.61 6.42
CA GLN A 103 9.40 8.66 7.53
C GLN A 103 10.15 7.35 7.25
N PHE A 104 11.46 7.33 7.50
CA PHE A 104 12.28 6.11 7.38
C PHE A 104 11.71 4.93 8.17
N ASP A 105 11.18 5.18 9.37
CA ASP A 105 10.62 4.17 10.27
C ASP A 105 9.35 3.50 9.70
N ASP A 106 8.59 4.21 8.87
CA ASP A 106 7.38 3.66 8.22
C ASP A 106 7.70 3.04 6.84
N LEU A 107 8.72 3.55 6.17
CA LEU A 107 9.17 3.04 4.87
C LEU A 107 9.89 1.69 5.00
N TRP A 108 10.60 1.43 6.10
CA TRP A 108 11.39 0.20 6.25
C TRP A 108 10.56 -1.06 6.31
N PRO A 109 9.53 -1.16 7.18
CA PRO A 109 8.71 -2.37 7.25
C PRO A 109 7.99 -2.62 5.93
N SER A 110 7.54 -1.55 5.25
CA SER A 110 6.93 -1.60 3.93
C SER A 110 7.88 -2.16 2.86
N ALA A 111 9.15 -1.73 2.88
CA ALA A 111 10.18 -2.23 1.99
C ALA A 111 10.48 -3.72 2.24
N ILE A 112 10.63 -4.12 3.51
CA ILE A 112 10.82 -5.53 3.90
C ILE A 112 9.63 -6.37 3.46
N GLN A 113 8.40 -5.90 3.67
CA GLN A 113 7.19 -6.59 3.25
C GLN A 113 7.16 -6.79 1.73
N MET A 114 7.56 -5.79 0.96
CA MET A 114 7.62 -5.90 -0.50
C MET A 114 8.70 -6.86 -0.98
N SER A 115 9.89 -6.84 -0.37
CA SER A 115 10.96 -7.81 -0.62
C SER A 115 10.49 -9.25 -0.32
N SER A 116 9.83 -9.46 0.82
CA SER A 116 9.26 -10.75 1.19
C SER A 116 8.14 -11.19 0.24
N PHE A 117 7.30 -10.26 -0.22
CA PHE A 117 6.26 -10.53 -1.22
C PHE A 117 6.89 -10.99 -2.54
N LEU A 118 7.92 -10.30 -3.04
CA LEU A 118 8.63 -10.72 -4.25
C LEU A 118 9.24 -12.11 -4.05
N ALA A 119 9.92 -12.34 -2.93
CA ALA A 119 10.56 -13.62 -2.59
C ALA A 119 9.58 -14.79 -2.42
N SER A 120 8.31 -14.53 -2.12
CA SER A 120 7.27 -15.56 -2.01
C SER A 120 6.59 -15.89 -3.34
N GLN A 121 6.91 -15.17 -4.42
CA GLN A 121 6.31 -15.44 -5.72
C GLN A 121 6.83 -16.75 -6.32
N VAL A 122 5.96 -17.46 -7.03
CA VAL A 122 6.34 -18.67 -7.77
C VAL A 122 7.23 -18.29 -8.95
N ALA A 123 8.29 -19.05 -9.17
CA ALA A 123 9.17 -18.87 -10.32
C ALA A 123 8.38 -19.06 -11.62
N THR A 124 8.39 -18.05 -12.48
CA THR A 124 7.75 -18.13 -13.82
C THR A 124 8.76 -18.57 -14.87
N HIS A 125 10.03 -18.23 -14.67
CA HIS A 125 11.13 -18.51 -15.57
C HIS A 125 12.33 -19.05 -14.79
N ALA A 126 13.15 -19.87 -15.45
CA ALA A 126 14.40 -20.35 -14.90
C ALA A 126 15.54 -20.12 -15.89
N LEU A 127 16.65 -19.56 -15.42
CA LEU A 127 17.90 -19.51 -16.16
C LEU A 127 18.61 -20.86 -16.04
N ARG A 128 18.96 -21.48 -17.16
CA ARG A 128 19.62 -22.79 -17.22
C ARG A 128 21.13 -22.68 -17.24
N ALA A 129 21.81 -23.78 -16.90
CA ALA A 129 23.26 -23.88 -16.86
C ALA A 129 23.94 -23.67 -18.23
N ASP A 130 23.24 -23.97 -19.32
CA ASP A 130 23.69 -23.70 -20.69
C ASP A 130 23.54 -22.22 -21.09
N GLY A 131 22.80 -21.44 -20.29
CA GLY A 131 22.51 -20.03 -20.49
C GLY A 131 21.17 -19.75 -21.16
N SER A 132 20.30 -20.74 -21.42
CA SER A 132 18.94 -20.47 -21.90
C SER A 132 18.01 -20.02 -20.76
N VAL A 133 16.95 -19.30 -21.11
CA VAL A 133 15.81 -19.03 -20.22
C VAL A 133 14.63 -19.87 -20.67
N ASP A 134 14.06 -20.63 -19.74
CA ASP A 134 12.84 -21.41 -19.95
C ASP A 134 11.69 -20.81 -19.15
N GLU A 135 10.48 -20.77 -19.73
CA GLU A 135 9.25 -20.61 -18.95
C GLU A 135 8.99 -21.93 -18.21
N VAL A 136 8.86 -21.85 -16.88
CA VAL A 136 8.66 -23.02 -16.01
C VAL A 136 7.29 -23.01 -15.36
N PHE A 137 6.64 -21.85 -15.28
CA PHE A 137 5.28 -21.72 -14.78
C PHE A 137 4.62 -20.49 -15.40
N SER A 138 3.43 -20.69 -15.95
CA SER A 138 2.63 -19.59 -16.48
C SER A 138 1.77 -19.00 -15.37
N THR A 139 1.77 -17.67 -15.23
CA THR A 139 0.99 -16.96 -14.22
C THR A 139 0.11 -15.90 -14.86
N LYS A 140 -1.08 -15.71 -14.26
CA LYS A 140 -1.99 -14.62 -14.60
C LYS A 140 -1.46 -13.27 -14.12
N ASP A 141 -0.53 -13.23 -13.15
CA ASP A 141 0.11 -11.97 -12.74
C ASP A 141 0.98 -11.41 -13.87
N GLN A 142 0.51 -10.32 -14.46
CA GLN A 142 1.16 -9.66 -15.60
C GLN A 142 2.29 -8.70 -15.18
N ARG A 143 2.58 -8.52 -13.90
CA ARG A 143 3.53 -7.50 -13.44
C ARG A 143 4.98 -7.94 -13.54
N PHE A 144 5.26 -9.23 -13.27
CA PHE A 144 6.61 -9.74 -13.09
C PHE A 144 6.90 -11.03 -13.85
N TYR A 145 8.14 -11.16 -14.33
CA TYR A 145 8.79 -12.42 -14.61
C TYR A 145 9.72 -12.75 -13.44
N ILE A 146 9.35 -13.78 -12.68
CA ILE A 146 10.07 -14.22 -11.49
C ILE A 146 11.09 -15.29 -11.86
N PHE A 147 12.35 -15.02 -11.54
CA PHE A 147 13.48 -15.94 -11.58
C PHE A 147 13.91 -16.24 -10.15
N GLN A 148 13.79 -17.50 -9.74
CA GLN A 148 14.13 -17.91 -8.38
C GLN A 148 15.51 -18.57 -8.36
N PHE A 149 16.46 -18.06 -7.59
CA PHE A 149 17.72 -18.75 -7.31
C PHE A 149 17.60 -19.51 -5.98
N GLY A 150 18.25 -20.66 -5.90
CA GLY A 150 18.30 -21.45 -4.68
C GLY A 150 19.17 -20.79 -3.62
N PRO A 151 19.16 -21.30 -2.38
CA PRO A 151 19.93 -20.72 -1.29
C PRO A 151 21.42 -20.63 -1.61
N CYS A 152 21.95 -19.42 -1.52
CA CYS A 152 23.36 -19.10 -1.70
C CYS A 152 24.08 -18.99 -0.36
N ASP A 153 25.36 -19.31 -0.40
CA ASP A 153 26.34 -19.09 0.66
C ASP A 153 27.66 -18.63 0.03
N SER A 154 28.72 -18.53 0.85
CA SER A 154 30.05 -18.11 0.40
C SER A 154 30.68 -19.02 -0.67
N THR A 155 30.17 -20.25 -0.83
CA THR A 155 30.67 -21.23 -1.80
C THR A 155 29.88 -21.25 -3.11
N GLY A 156 28.70 -20.62 -3.14
CA GLY A 156 27.86 -20.51 -4.32
C GLY A 156 26.37 -20.73 -4.01
N CYS A 157 25.57 -20.91 -5.06
CA CYS A 157 24.13 -21.11 -4.94
C CYS A 157 23.75 -22.55 -5.23
N LYS A 158 22.93 -23.15 -4.35
CA LYS A 158 22.46 -24.52 -4.52
C LYS A 158 21.41 -24.57 -5.64
N GLY A 159 21.68 -25.31 -6.71
CA GLY A 159 20.67 -25.64 -7.71
C GLY A 159 19.65 -26.63 -7.15
N ALA A 160 18.34 -26.37 -7.35
CA ALA A 160 17.29 -27.26 -6.88
C ALA A 160 16.17 -27.40 -7.91
N GLY A 161 16.33 -28.37 -8.82
CA GLY A 161 15.27 -28.80 -9.74
C GLY A 161 14.95 -27.82 -10.87
N ASN A 162 13.86 -28.10 -11.57
CA ASN A 162 13.55 -27.45 -12.84
C ASN A 162 13.02 -26.02 -12.72
N PHE A 163 12.67 -25.57 -11.52
CA PHE A 163 12.10 -24.23 -11.28
C PHE A 163 13.13 -23.22 -10.75
N VAL A 164 14.34 -23.69 -10.43
CA VAL A 164 15.40 -22.86 -9.86
C VAL A 164 16.41 -22.48 -10.95
N SER A 165 16.71 -21.20 -11.00
CA SER A 165 17.71 -20.60 -11.88
C SER A 165 19.13 -20.94 -11.42
N ASP A 166 20.01 -21.16 -12.39
CA ASP A 166 21.43 -21.34 -12.18
C ASP A 166 22.13 -19.98 -12.05
N ALA A 167 22.73 -19.72 -10.89
CA ALA A 167 23.43 -18.46 -10.60
C ALA A 167 24.86 -18.41 -11.14
N SER A 168 25.43 -19.53 -11.59
CA SER A 168 26.86 -19.69 -11.84
C SER A 168 27.40 -18.66 -12.85
N ARG A 169 26.66 -18.42 -13.94
CA ARG A 169 27.08 -17.48 -14.99
C ARG A 169 26.68 -16.03 -14.70
N ILE A 170 25.44 -15.80 -14.27
CA ILE A 170 24.90 -14.44 -14.10
C ILE A 170 25.38 -13.75 -12.82
N LEU A 171 25.62 -14.48 -11.73
CA LEU A 171 26.08 -13.91 -10.45
C LEU A 171 27.51 -14.33 -10.06
N LEU A 172 27.90 -15.59 -10.30
CA LEU A 172 29.12 -16.18 -9.71
C LEU A 172 30.33 -16.26 -10.66
N GLY A 173 30.29 -15.57 -11.80
CA GLY A 173 31.45 -15.39 -12.68
C GLY A 173 31.92 -16.63 -13.45
N SER A 174 31.08 -17.65 -13.59
CA SER A 174 31.39 -18.81 -14.44
C SER A 174 31.28 -18.42 -15.92
N GLY A 175 32.44 -18.31 -16.59
CA GLY A 175 32.52 -17.93 -18.01
C GLY A 175 32.28 -16.44 -18.27
N ASP A 176 32.11 -16.08 -19.54
CA ASP A 176 31.88 -14.69 -19.97
C ASP A 176 30.40 -14.46 -20.26
N TRP A 177 29.65 -14.09 -19.21
CA TRP A 177 28.20 -13.86 -19.31
C TRP A 177 27.88 -12.69 -20.25
N GLN A 178 27.03 -12.96 -21.25
CA GLN A 178 26.52 -11.98 -22.23
C GLN A 178 25.01 -11.79 -22.13
N GLY A 179 24.38 -12.29 -21.08
CA GLY A 179 22.94 -12.49 -21.06
C GLY A 179 22.55 -13.88 -21.56
N PRO A 180 21.25 -14.23 -21.49
CA PRO A 180 20.76 -15.52 -21.94
C PRO A 180 20.91 -15.71 -23.44
N THR A 181 21.16 -16.94 -23.86
CA THR A 181 21.38 -17.32 -25.27
C THR A 181 20.16 -17.09 -26.15
N ASN A 182 18.96 -17.22 -25.58
CA ASN A 182 17.67 -16.94 -26.22
C ASN A 182 17.05 -15.60 -25.76
N GLY A 183 17.80 -14.77 -25.04
CA GLY A 183 17.35 -13.49 -24.50
C GLY A 183 16.44 -13.62 -23.27
N TYR A 184 16.14 -12.46 -22.66
CA TYR A 184 15.18 -12.38 -21.56
C TYR A 184 13.75 -12.17 -22.07
N PRO A 185 12.72 -12.60 -21.30
CA PRO A 185 11.34 -12.31 -21.63
C PRO A 185 11.07 -10.80 -21.60
N GLN A 186 10.18 -10.36 -22.50
CA GLN A 186 9.89 -8.93 -22.76
C GLN A 186 8.49 -8.57 -22.27
N GLY A 187 8.23 -7.28 -22.01
CA GLY A 187 6.89 -6.78 -21.67
C GLY A 187 6.49 -6.85 -20.18
N ARG A 188 7.40 -7.22 -19.27
CA ARG A 188 7.18 -7.12 -17.81
C ARG A 188 8.47 -6.76 -17.06
N MET A 189 8.37 -6.50 -15.76
CA MET A 189 9.52 -6.39 -14.86
C MET A 189 10.16 -7.76 -14.65
N ILE A 190 11.47 -7.86 -14.69
CA ILE A 190 12.24 -9.08 -14.39
C ILE A 190 12.69 -9.00 -12.93
N VAL A 191 12.37 -10.03 -12.14
CA VAL A 191 12.75 -10.11 -10.73
C VAL A 191 13.67 -11.31 -10.54
N PHE A 192 14.90 -11.04 -10.11
CA PHE A 192 15.85 -12.05 -9.66
C PHE A 192 15.76 -12.16 -8.14
N ASN A 193 15.07 -13.19 -7.66
CA ASN A 193 14.97 -13.52 -6.26
C ASN A 193 16.15 -14.40 -5.87
N VAL A 194 17.08 -13.84 -5.10
CA VAL A 194 18.30 -14.53 -4.66
C VAL A 194 18.18 -14.82 -3.17
N ALA A 195 17.89 -16.08 -2.85
CA ALA A 195 17.86 -16.54 -1.48
C ALA A 195 19.30 -16.71 -0.96
N ILE A 196 19.61 -16.18 0.21
CA ILE A 196 20.90 -16.37 0.88
C ILE A 196 20.64 -17.03 2.23
N ALA A 197 21.41 -18.06 2.57
CA ALA A 197 21.25 -18.73 3.86
C ALA A 197 21.49 -17.76 5.02
N ILE A 198 20.72 -17.91 6.10
CA ILE A 198 20.82 -17.03 7.29
C ILE A 198 22.25 -16.98 7.82
N GLY A 199 22.77 -15.77 8.00
CA GLY A 199 24.13 -15.54 8.52
C GLY A 199 25.24 -15.71 7.49
N GLU A 200 24.91 -16.08 6.25
CA GLU A 200 25.86 -16.22 5.16
C GLU A 200 25.96 -14.94 4.31
N GLU A 201 26.90 -14.97 3.38
CA GLU A 201 27.15 -13.91 2.42
C GLU A 201 27.22 -14.46 0.99
N ILE A 202 27.01 -13.59 0.01
CA ILE A 202 27.23 -13.90 -1.41
C ILE A 202 28.17 -12.86 -2.02
N SER A 203 29.06 -13.32 -2.90
CA SER A 203 29.85 -12.46 -3.77
C SER A 203 29.35 -12.53 -5.21
N ILE A 204 28.96 -11.38 -5.75
CA ILE A 204 28.56 -11.23 -7.16
C ILE A 204 29.83 -10.91 -7.95
N THR A 205 30.40 -11.91 -8.60
CA THR A 205 31.71 -11.86 -9.28
C THR A 205 31.60 -11.85 -10.80
N THR A 206 30.41 -12.06 -11.36
CA THR A 206 30.20 -11.92 -12.80
C THR A 206 30.53 -10.51 -13.26
N ALA A 207 31.34 -10.39 -14.31
CA ALA A 207 31.77 -9.10 -14.85
C ALA A 207 30.59 -8.18 -15.20
N ARG A 208 29.54 -8.73 -15.84
CA ARG A 208 28.40 -7.99 -16.41
C ARG A 208 27.05 -8.63 -16.04
N PRO A 209 26.62 -8.60 -14.75
CA PRO A 209 25.39 -9.28 -14.34
C PRO A 209 24.15 -8.77 -15.10
N SER A 210 24.18 -7.52 -15.58
CA SER A 210 23.08 -6.91 -16.32
C SER A 210 23.11 -7.07 -17.84
N SER A 211 24.00 -7.89 -18.40
CA SER A 211 24.04 -8.12 -19.85
C SER A 211 22.72 -8.63 -20.41
N GLY A 212 22.22 -7.96 -21.45
CA GLY A 212 20.94 -8.30 -22.11
C GLY A 212 19.70 -7.78 -21.38
N LEU A 213 19.86 -7.07 -20.25
CA LEU A 213 18.75 -6.46 -19.51
C LEU A 213 18.63 -4.96 -19.83
N SER A 214 17.41 -4.46 -19.65
CA SER A 214 17.16 -3.02 -19.53
C SER A 214 17.18 -2.66 -18.04
N GLY A 215 18.07 -1.75 -17.61
CA GLY A 215 18.15 -1.30 -16.22
C GLY A 215 16.80 -0.84 -15.63
N CYS A 216 15.92 -0.23 -16.43
CA CYS A 216 14.59 0.18 -15.97
C CYS A 216 13.64 -0.98 -15.61
N ARG A 217 13.97 -2.21 -16.01
CA ARG A 217 13.07 -3.37 -16.00
C ARG A 217 13.54 -4.52 -15.13
N VAL A 218 14.57 -4.33 -14.32
CA VAL A 218 15.14 -5.40 -13.50
C VAL A 218 15.17 -5.04 -12.03
N ILE A 219 14.79 -6.02 -11.21
CA ILE A 219 14.87 -6.00 -9.76
C ILE A 219 15.75 -7.16 -9.30
N TYR A 220 16.78 -6.87 -8.52
CA TYR A 220 17.56 -7.88 -7.79
C TYR A 220 17.13 -7.85 -6.33
N ASN A 221 16.46 -8.91 -5.88
CA ASN A 221 15.92 -9.03 -4.54
C ASN A 221 16.72 -10.08 -3.75
N PHE A 222 17.58 -9.63 -2.84
CA PHE A 222 18.35 -10.50 -1.95
C PHE A 222 17.64 -10.64 -0.61
N TYR A 223 17.41 -11.88 -0.19
CA TYR A 223 16.65 -12.15 1.04
C TYR A 223 17.17 -13.37 1.82
N PRO A 224 17.08 -13.34 3.15
CA PRO A 224 17.50 -14.44 4.01
C PRO A 224 16.50 -15.61 3.98
N ILE A 225 17.02 -16.83 3.87
CA ILE A 225 16.22 -18.05 3.96
C ILE A 225 16.80 -19.01 5.00
N ASN A 226 15.92 -19.55 5.85
CA ASN A 226 16.28 -20.68 6.69
C ASN A 226 16.26 -21.95 5.83
N THR A 227 17.43 -22.48 5.47
CA THR A 227 17.53 -23.65 4.59
C THR A 227 16.99 -24.95 5.19
N LYS A 228 16.73 -25.00 6.50
CA LYS A 228 16.13 -26.17 7.16
C LYS A 228 14.61 -26.18 7.05
N THR A 229 13.99 -25.00 7.11
CA THR A 229 12.53 -24.85 7.06
C THR A 229 12.02 -24.33 5.71
N SER A 230 12.91 -23.83 4.86
CA SER A 230 12.60 -23.14 3.61
C SER A 230 11.73 -21.90 3.79
N VAL A 231 11.83 -21.24 4.95
CA VAL A 231 11.07 -20.03 5.29
C VAL A 231 11.97 -18.80 5.28
N ILE A 232 11.44 -17.68 4.77
CA ILE A 232 12.09 -16.37 4.82
C ILE A 232 12.16 -15.89 6.27
N ASP A 233 13.34 -15.51 6.75
CA ASP A 233 13.52 -14.96 8.09
C ASP A 233 13.78 -13.46 8.02
N THR A 234 12.75 -12.64 8.20
CA THR A 234 12.87 -11.18 8.07
C THR A 234 13.72 -10.52 9.16
N ASN A 235 14.11 -11.25 10.19
CA ASN A 235 14.97 -10.75 11.26
C ASN A 235 16.44 -11.18 11.09
N ALA A 236 16.71 -12.14 10.21
CA ALA A 236 18.05 -12.59 9.90
C ALA A 236 18.84 -11.54 9.10
N GLN A 237 20.16 -11.68 9.13
CA GLN A 237 21.07 -10.85 8.35
C GLN A 237 21.77 -11.67 7.28
N ILE A 238 21.98 -11.03 6.14
CA ILE A 238 22.73 -11.54 4.99
C ILE A 238 23.60 -10.41 4.43
N THR A 239 24.73 -10.78 3.86
CA THR A 239 25.67 -9.82 3.29
C THR A 239 25.78 -10.03 1.79
N ILE A 240 25.86 -8.94 1.03
CA ILE A 240 26.23 -9.00 -0.39
C ILE A 240 27.53 -8.25 -0.64
N HIS A 241 28.40 -8.84 -1.44
CA HIS A 241 29.60 -8.22 -1.99
C HIS A 241 29.42 -8.06 -3.49
N ARG A 242 29.47 -6.84 -4.02
CA ARG A 242 29.43 -6.59 -5.46
C ARG A 242 30.86 -6.46 -5.99
N LEU A 243 31.35 -7.51 -6.64
CA LEU A 243 32.72 -7.62 -7.17
C LEU A 243 32.73 -7.67 -8.70
N THR A 244 31.81 -6.96 -9.34
CA THR A 244 31.67 -6.92 -10.80
C THR A 244 32.64 -5.91 -11.41
N SER A 245 33.01 -6.09 -12.68
CA SER A 245 33.86 -5.13 -13.40
C SER A 245 33.06 -4.10 -14.20
N ASP A 246 31.80 -4.39 -14.49
CA ASP A 246 30.84 -3.53 -15.19
C ASP A 246 29.63 -3.23 -14.28
N LYS A 247 28.68 -2.44 -14.79
CA LYS A 247 27.49 -1.99 -14.07
C LYS A 247 26.53 -3.13 -13.73
N MET A 248 26.01 -3.10 -12.50
CA MET A 248 24.83 -3.84 -12.07
C MET A 248 23.64 -2.89 -12.12
N GLU A 249 22.91 -2.95 -13.23
CA GLU A 249 21.80 -2.06 -13.54
C GLU A 249 20.48 -2.56 -12.96
N GLY A 250 19.66 -1.69 -12.35
CA GLY A 250 18.34 -2.06 -11.84
C GLY A 250 17.94 -1.41 -10.53
N LEU A 251 16.85 -1.91 -9.98
CA LEU A 251 16.56 -1.81 -8.55
C LEU A 251 17.27 -2.97 -7.84
N VAL A 252 18.30 -2.67 -7.04
CA VAL A 252 18.99 -3.65 -6.21
C VAL A 252 18.55 -3.49 -4.76
N MET A 253 18.09 -4.58 -4.15
CA MET A 253 17.58 -4.60 -2.78
C MET A 253 18.32 -5.62 -1.92
N ASN A 254 19.01 -5.15 -0.88
CA ASN A 254 19.48 -5.99 0.23
C ASN A 254 19.03 -5.37 1.56
N LEU A 255 17.77 -5.56 1.89
CA LEU A 255 17.16 -4.93 3.07
C LEU A 255 17.58 -5.61 4.37
N TYR A 256 18.21 -6.78 4.33
CA TYR A 256 18.43 -7.58 5.54
C TYR A 256 19.85 -7.43 6.10
N GLY A 257 20.80 -6.85 5.34
CA GLY A 257 22.15 -6.62 5.83
C GLY A 257 23.00 -5.69 4.95
N PRO A 258 24.32 -5.67 5.18
CA PRO A 258 25.22 -4.73 4.53
C PRO A 258 25.48 -5.09 3.07
N ILE A 259 25.73 -4.04 2.29
CA ILE A 259 26.24 -4.09 0.93
C ILE A 259 27.69 -3.62 0.96
N TYR A 260 28.61 -4.50 0.57
CA TYR A 260 30.01 -4.17 0.35
C TYR A 260 30.25 -4.00 -1.15
N ASP A 261 30.67 -2.80 -1.54
CA ASP A 261 30.84 -2.44 -2.94
C ASP A 261 32.33 -2.49 -3.34
N GLY A 262 32.63 -3.28 -4.36
CA GLY A 262 33.98 -3.48 -4.85
C GLY A 262 34.55 -2.25 -5.59
N PRO A 263 35.84 -2.29 -5.93
CA PRO A 263 36.59 -1.13 -6.44
C PRO A 263 36.48 -0.87 -7.96
N GLN A 264 35.67 -1.64 -8.68
CA GLN A 264 35.47 -1.56 -10.14
C GLN A 264 34.01 -1.81 -10.48
N GLY A 265 33.53 -1.46 -11.68
CA GLY A 265 32.10 -1.49 -12.00
C GLY A 265 31.33 -0.42 -11.20
N ASN A 266 30.04 -0.61 -11.03
CA ASN A 266 29.17 0.28 -10.25
C ASN A 266 27.76 -0.32 -10.13
N PHE A 267 26.97 0.18 -9.19
CA PHE A 267 25.51 0.09 -9.30
C PHE A 267 25.01 1.16 -10.29
N ALA A 268 23.92 0.87 -11.01
CA ALA A 268 23.27 1.84 -11.89
C ALA A 268 21.74 1.73 -11.80
N GLY A 269 21.07 2.73 -11.24
CA GLY A 269 19.62 2.70 -11.04
C GLY A 269 19.25 3.08 -9.62
N GLN A 270 18.57 2.19 -8.89
CA GLN A 270 18.23 2.40 -7.49
C GLN A 270 18.82 1.32 -6.60
N LEU A 271 19.50 1.74 -5.53
CA LEU A 271 20.10 0.86 -4.54
C LEU A 271 19.42 1.06 -3.19
N VAL A 272 18.78 0.01 -2.68
CA VAL A 272 18.11 0.02 -1.38
C VAL A 272 18.75 -1.04 -0.49
N GLY A 273 19.23 -0.67 0.68
CA GLY A 273 19.87 -1.63 1.56
C GLY A 273 19.81 -1.27 3.03
N ARG A 274 20.18 -2.22 3.90
CA ARG A 274 20.31 -1.90 5.32
C ARG A 274 21.48 -0.97 5.57
N SER A 275 22.62 -1.20 4.94
CA SER A 275 23.79 -0.33 5.01
C SER A 275 24.67 -0.52 3.79
N TYR A 276 25.52 0.46 3.52
CA TYR A 276 26.44 0.41 2.39
C TYR A 276 27.81 0.90 2.78
N GLN A 277 28.83 0.22 2.26
CA GLN A 277 30.20 0.70 2.31
C GLN A 277 31.04 0.13 1.17
N TRP A 278 32.16 0.78 0.89
CA TRP A 278 33.17 0.15 0.05
C TRP A 278 33.85 -1.00 0.76
N GLU A 279 34.04 -2.09 0.04
CA GLU A 279 34.79 -3.25 0.53
C GLU A 279 36.25 -2.86 0.82
N ASN A 280 36.86 -2.10 -0.09
CA ASN A 280 38.15 -1.46 0.12
C ASN A 280 37.95 0.03 0.45
N PRO A 281 38.20 0.45 1.70
CA PRO A 281 38.00 1.85 2.09
C PRO A 281 38.87 2.83 1.30
N SER A 282 39.96 2.39 0.67
CA SER A 282 40.88 3.26 -0.08
C SER A 282 40.56 3.32 -1.58
N LYS A 283 39.64 2.50 -2.08
CA LYS A 283 39.29 2.43 -3.51
C LYS A 283 37.83 2.05 -3.68
N GLY A 284 37.07 3.01 -4.22
CA GLY A 284 35.63 2.88 -4.43
C GLY A 284 35.19 3.02 -5.86
N VAL A 285 33.89 3.19 -6.04
CA VAL A 285 33.21 3.46 -7.31
C VAL A 285 32.05 4.42 -7.11
N ASP A 286 31.56 4.98 -8.20
CA ASP A 286 30.34 5.79 -8.21
C ASP A 286 29.09 4.90 -8.06
N ILE A 287 28.03 5.44 -7.46
CA ILE A 287 26.69 4.87 -7.58
C ILE A 287 25.98 5.66 -8.67
N MET A 288 25.72 5.02 -9.81
CA MET A 288 25.04 5.66 -10.92
C MET A 288 23.53 5.62 -10.72
N ASP A 289 22.89 6.65 -11.23
CA ASP A 289 21.47 6.85 -11.27
C ASP A 289 20.86 5.97 -12.38
N TYR A 290 19.53 5.97 -12.53
CA TYR A 290 18.97 5.42 -13.77
C TYR A 290 19.41 6.34 -14.91
N GLN A 291 19.95 5.84 -16.02
CA GLN A 291 20.21 6.73 -17.16
C GLN A 291 18.87 7.33 -17.69
N ASP A 292 18.94 8.35 -18.54
CA ASP A 292 17.82 9.24 -18.94
C ASP A 292 16.50 8.54 -19.33
N ASP A 293 16.56 7.25 -19.68
CA ASP A 293 15.42 6.44 -20.07
C ASP A 293 14.54 5.88 -18.93
N CYS A 294 14.90 5.94 -17.64
CA CYS A 294 14.01 5.43 -16.57
C CYS A 294 13.40 6.51 -15.66
N TYR A 295 14.00 7.70 -15.60
CA TYR A 295 13.55 8.74 -14.70
C TYR A 295 12.12 9.20 -15.01
N GLY A 296 11.30 9.32 -13.96
CA GLY A 296 9.90 9.71 -14.08
C GLY A 296 8.97 8.63 -14.66
N LYS A 297 9.48 7.46 -15.06
CA LYS A 297 8.63 6.37 -15.59
C LYS A 297 7.94 5.57 -14.49
N PHE A 298 8.43 5.58 -13.26
CA PHE A 298 7.88 4.76 -12.19
C PHE A 298 6.79 5.48 -11.40
N ASN A 299 5.54 5.06 -11.58
CA ASN A 299 4.38 5.64 -10.90
C ASN A 299 4.26 5.19 -9.42
N CYS A 300 4.88 4.07 -9.06
CA CYS A 300 4.85 3.50 -7.72
C CYS A 300 6.21 2.88 -7.37
N TRP A 301 6.38 2.55 -6.09
CA TRP A 301 7.51 1.76 -5.60
C TRP A 301 6.95 0.52 -4.89
N ILE A 302 7.40 -0.70 -5.20
CA ILE A 302 8.36 -1.09 -6.25
C ILE A 302 7.78 -0.88 -7.66
N PRO A 303 8.60 -0.60 -8.69
CA PRO A 303 8.14 -0.51 -10.07
C PRO A 303 7.33 -1.71 -10.54
N THR A 304 6.13 -1.46 -11.06
CA THR A 304 5.26 -2.49 -11.67
C THR A 304 4.81 -2.14 -13.09
N ASN A 305 5.04 -0.90 -13.54
CA ASN A 305 4.37 -0.31 -14.68
C ASN A 305 5.02 -0.59 -16.05
N PHE A 306 5.92 -1.57 -16.11
CA PHE A 306 6.48 -2.08 -17.37
C PHE A 306 5.64 -3.22 -17.97
N THR A 307 4.37 -3.31 -17.57
CA THR A 307 3.39 -4.22 -18.18
C THR A 307 3.18 -3.84 -19.64
N ASP A 308 3.31 -4.82 -20.52
CA ASP A 308 3.05 -4.69 -21.95
C ASP A 308 1.67 -4.03 -22.19
N PRO A 309 1.58 -2.93 -22.96
CA PRO A 309 0.30 -2.39 -23.39
C PRO A 309 -0.54 -3.41 -24.18
N TYR A 310 0.04 -4.54 -24.62
CA TYR A 310 -0.67 -5.66 -25.27
C TYR A 310 -1.25 -6.72 -24.32
N SER A 311 -1.15 -6.56 -23.01
CA SER A 311 -2.08 -7.22 -22.09
C SER A 311 -3.41 -6.44 -22.07
N ASP A 312 -3.99 -6.24 -23.25
CA ASP A 312 -5.44 -6.34 -23.33
C ASP A 312 -5.75 -7.72 -22.74
N LEU A 313 -6.46 -7.72 -21.63
CA LEU A 313 -7.09 -8.89 -21.09
C LEU A 313 -7.83 -9.54 -22.27
N TYR A 314 -7.27 -10.58 -22.87
CA TYR A 314 -8.08 -11.63 -23.46
C TYR A 314 -8.76 -12.31 -22.27
N THR A 315 -9.75 -11.64 -21.68
CA THR A 315 -10.95 -12.32 -21.24
C THR A 315 -11.58 -12.90 -22.50
N THR A 316 -11.08 -14.05 -22.97
CA THR A 316 -11.96 -14.99 -23.65
C THR A 316 -12.98 -15.42 -22.61
N VAL A 317 -14.07 -14.67 -22.54
CA VAL A 317 -15.28 -15.07 -21.83
C VAL A 317 -15.84 -16.25 -22.62
N ALA A 318 -15.47 -17.47 -22.23
CA ALA A 318 -16.32 -18.62 -22.51
C ALA A 318 -17.47 -18.56 -21.50
N THR A 319 -18.55 -17.91 -21.88
CA THR A 319 -19.82 -17.95 -21.14
C THR A 319 -20.43 -19.33 -21.31
N GLU A 320 -20.17 -20.26 -20.38
CA GLU A 320 -21.11 -21.34 -20.13
C GLU A 320 -22.12 -20.85 -19.09
N THR A 321 -23.37 -20.74 -19.54
CA THR A 321 -24.48 -20.28 -18.69
C THR A 321 -25.19 -21.51 -18.14
N THR A 322 -24.94 -21.87 -16.89
CA THR A 322 -25.77 -22.86 -16.18
C THR A 322 -26.73 -22.14 -15.23
N THR A 323 -27.99 -22.09 -15.63
CA THR A 323 -29.08 -21.51 -14.85
C THR A 323 -29.48 -22.47 -13.74
N SER A 324 -29.31 -22.10 -12.47
CA SER A 324 -29.97 -22.79 -11.35
C SER A 324 -30.93 -21.84 -10.64
N THR A 325 -32.13 -22.34 -10.34
CA THR A 325 -33.22 -21.57 -9.73
C THR A 325 -33.31 -21.93 -8.25
N SER A 326 -32.96 -21.02 -7.35
CA SER A 326 -33.21 -21.19 -5.91
C SER A 326 -34.37 -20.31 -5.47
N VAL A 327 -35.35 -20.90 -4.75
CA VAL A 327 -36.49 -20.19 -4.19
C VAL A 327 -36.20 -19.86 -2.73
N THR A 328 -36.06 -18.56 -2.42
CA THR A 328 -35.95 -18.07 -1.03
C THR A 328 -37.34 -17.78 -0.48
N ARG A 329 -37.68 -18.34 0.69
CA ARG A 329 -38.96 -18.10 1.36
C ARG A 329 -38.71 -17.22 2.58
N THR A 330 -39.13 -15.96 2.50
CA THR A 330 -38.99 -14.98 3.59
C THR A 330 -40.18 -15.09 4.53
N THR A 331 -39.94 -15.32 5.81
CA THR A 331 -40.99 -15.23 6.85
C THR A 331 -40.89 -13.86 7.50
N VAL A 332 -41.90 -13.01 7.28
CA VAL A 332 -41.99 -11.68 7.88
C VAL A 332 -42.65 -11.81 9.25
N ASN A 333 -41.90 -11.58 10.33
CA ASN A 333 -42.48 -11.42 11.66
C ASN A 333 -42.89 -9.95 11.84
N GLN A 334 -44.18 -9.72 12.02
CA GLN A 334 -44.75 -8.41 12.23
C GLN A 334 -44.44 -7.95 13.67
N VAL A 335 -43.58 -6.94 13.82
CA VAL A 335 -43.33 -6.31 15.12
C VAL A 335 -44.33 -5.18 15.29
N SER A 336 -45.30 -5.36 16.19
CA SER A 336 -46.23 -4.31 16.59
C SER A 336 -45.61 -3.54 17.76
N THR A 337 -45.22 -2.28 17.53
CA THR A 337 -44.82 -1.36 18.60
C THR A 337 -46.05 -0.58 19.07
N GLU A 338 -46.44 -0.75 20.33
CA GLU A 338 -47.47 0.10 20.97
C GLU A 338 -46.89 1.49 21.25
N PHE A 339 -47.57 2.52 20.76
CA PHE A 339 -47.24 3.92 21.04
C PHE A 339 -48.21 4.48 22.09
N SER A 340 -47.68 5.22 23.07
CA SER A 340 -48.50 6.02 24.00
C SER A 340 -48.88 7.34 23.35
N ALA A 341 -50.18 7.60 23.21
CA ALA A 341 -50.71 8.82 22.64
C ALA A 341 -50.31 10.06 23.46
N THR A 342 -50.02 11.17 22.77
CA THR A 342 -49.79 12.48 23.42
C THR A 342 -51.10 13.27 23.41
N THR A 343 -51.57 13.66 24.60
CA THR A 343 -52.85 14.35 24.78
C THR A 343 -52.61 15.84 24.95
N THR A 344 -53.11 16.68 24.03
CA THR A 344 -53.07 18.14 24.20
C THR A 344 -54.47 18.65 24.56
N SER A 345 -54.61 19.26 25.74
CA SER A 345 -55.87 19.80 26.25
C SER A 345 -55.83 21.32 26.22
N THR A 346 -56.82 21.94 25.57
CA THR A 346 -56.96 23.40 25.54
C THR A 346 -58.22 23.79 26.30
N ARG A 347 -58.07 24.59 27.36
CA ARG A 347 -59.19 25.07 28.18
C ARG A 347 -59.43 26.55 27.89
N THR A 348 -60.66 26.90 27.50
CA THR A 348 -61.06 28.29 27.29
C THR A 348 -62.11 28.68 28.33
N ILE A 349 -61.88 29.78 29.04
CA ILE A 349 -62.82 30.34 30.04
C ILE A 349 -63.28 31.70 29.52
N LEU A 350 -64.59 31.88 29.36
CA LEU A 350 -65.19 33.14 28.94
C LEU A 350 -65.79 33.85 30.15
N LEU A 351 -65.43 35.13 30.34
CA LEU A 351 -65.96 35.96 31.42
C LEU A 351 -67.11 36.85 30.92
N PRO A 352 -68.26 36.92 31.63
CA PRO A 352 -69.37 37.79 31.24
C PRO A 352 -69.00 39.27 31.37
N LYS A 353 -69.31 40.03 30.33
CA LYS A 353 -68.96 41.44 30.16
C LYS A 353 -70.19 42.30 30.43
N ASP A 354 -70.37 42.77 31.68
CA ASP A 354 -71.09 44.00 32.06
C ASP A 354 -71.16 44.23 33.59
N LEU A 355 -70.24 45.04 34.11
CA LEU A 355 -70.42 45.95 35.26
C LEU A 355 -69.31 47.04 35.23
N LEU A 356 -69.67 48.19 34.66
CA LEU A 356 -69.07 49.54 34.73
C LEU A 356 -67.66 49.82 34.15
N ASP A 357 -67.70 50.54 33.01
CA ASP A 357 -67.03 51.80 32.64
C ASP A 357 -65.65 52.19 33.23
N VAL A 358 -64.79 52.66 32.30
CA VAL A 358 -63.39 53.11 32.40
C VAL A 358 -62.31 52.03 32.24
N HIS A 359 -61.57 52.17 31.12
CA HIS A 359 -60.36 51.46 30.67
C HIS A 359 -60.50 49.95 30.45
N THR A 360 -60.55 49.53 29.17
CA THR A 360 -59.81 48.37 28.61
C THR A 360 -60.29 48.06 27.19
N SER A 361 -59.39 48.11 26.21
CA SER A 361 -59.56 47.41 24.93
C SER A 361 -58.92 46.03 25.06
N HIS A 362 -59.78 45.02 25.24
CA HIS A 362 -59.57 43.56 25.10
C HIS A 362 -58.13 43.04 25.22
N SER A 363 -57.77 42.60 26.43
CA SER A 363 -56.69 41.64 26.62
C SER A 363 -57.30 40.25 26.70
N THR A 364 -57.12 39.45 25.66
CA THR A 364 -57.41 38.01 25.69
C THR A 364 -56.24 37.34 26.40
N LEU A 365 -56.38 36.94 27.65
CA LEU A 365 -55.34 36.18 28.34
C LEU A 365 -55.47 34.70 27.94
N ILE A 366 -54.67 34.29 26.96
CA ILE A 366 -54.48 32.87 26.61
C ILE A 366 -53.37 32.36 27.53
N ILE A 367 -53.71 31.50 28.50
CA ILE A 367 -52.72 30.75 29.26
C ILE A 367 -52.48 29.45 28.47
N THR A 368 -51.42 29.42 27.66
CA THR A 368 -50.95 28.21 27.01
C THR A 368 -49.95 27.54 27.95
N GLU A 369 -50.37 26.54 28.70
CA GLU A 369 -49.44 25.69 29.45
C GLU A 369 -48.89 24.65 28.46
N LEU A 370 -47.64 24.88 28.03
CA LEU A 370 -46.99 24.09 26.99
C LEU A 370 -46.03 23.09 27.66
N ASP A 371 -46.53 21.92 28.07
CA ASP A 371 -45.65 20.82 28.48
C ASP A 371 -44.96 20.26 27.22
N THR A 372 -43.74 20.72 26.98
CA THR A 372 -42.88 20.21 25.90
C THR A 372 -42.12 18.99 26.39
N VAL A 373 -42.70 17.81 26.19
CA VAL A 373 -41.96 16.56 26.33
C VAL A 373 -41.12 16.36 25.07
N THR A 374 -39.80 16.47 25.19
CA THR A 374 -38.88 16.12 24.10
C THR A 374 -38.74 14.60 24.05
N VAL A 375 -39.50 13.96 23.16
CA VAL A 375 -39.31 12.52 22.88
C VAL A 375 -38.08 12.40 21.98
N THR A 376 -37.01 11.80 22.50
CA THR A 376 -35.86 11.40 21.69
C THR A 376 -36.17 10.02 21.14
N GLU A 377 -36.54 9.95 19.87
CA GLU A 377 -36.74 8.68 19.18
C GLU A 377 -35.36 8.05 18.92
N LYS A 378 -35.06 6.96 19.63
CA LYS A 378 -33.85 6.18 19.39
C LYS A 378 -34.23 5.04 18.46
N VAL A 379 -34.04 5.24 17.16
CA VAL A 379 -34.22 4.18 16.16
C VAL A 379 -33.19 3.08 16.50
N LEU A 380 -33.68 1.94 16.97
CA LEU A 380 -32.86 0.77 17.24
C LEU A 380 -32.67 0.06 15.90
N ASN A 381 -31.45 0.10 15.36
CA ASN A 381 -31.10 -0.63 14.13
C ASN A 381 -31.48 -2.10 14.28
N VAL A 382 -32.38 -2.58 13.42
CA VAL A 382 -32.75 -4.00 13.34
C VAL A 382 -31.58 -4.74 12.72
N LEU A 383 -30.95 -5.61 13.50
CA LEU A 383 -29.92 -6.52 13.03
C LEU A 383 -30.58 -7.67 12.25
N THR A 384 -30.51 -7.64 10.93
CA THR A 384 -30.91 -8.79 10.09
C THR A 384 -29.71 -9.69 9.91
N VAL A 385 -29.70 -10.86 10.57
CA VAL A 385 -28.68 -11.89 10.36
C VAL A 385 -29.11 -12.75 9.18
N VAL A 386 -28.40 -12.65 8.05
CA VAL A 386 -28.63 -13.51 6.89
C VAL A 386 -27.64 -14.67 6.96
N GLU A 387 -28.15 -15.85 7.33
CA GLU A 387 -27.36 -17.08 7.33
C GLU A 387 -27.40 -17.69 5.93
N THR A 388 -26.27 -17.68 5.22
CA THR A 388 -26.17 -18.28 3.88
C THR A 388 -25.25 -19.48 3.96
N SER A 389 -25.81 -20.70 3.89
CA SER A 389 -25.02 -21.91 3.76
C SER A 389 -24.91 -22.30 2.28
N THR A 390 -23.68 -22.38 1.78
CA THR A 390 -23.41 -22.90 0.44
C THR A 390 -22.76 -24.27 0.59
N LEU A 391 -23.38 -25.28 -0.01
CA LEU A 391 -22.94 -26.67 0.04
C LEU A 391 -22.40 -27.02 -1.35
N SER A 392 -21.08 -27.05 -1.47
CA SER A 392 -20.37 -27.45 -2.68
C SER A 392 -19.89 -28.89 -2.50
N VAL A 393 -20.42 -29.82 -3.28
CA VAL A 393 -19.94 -31.21 -3.34
C VAL A 393 -19.12 -31.35 -4.61
N ASP A 394 -17.81 -31.51 -4.45
CA ASP A 394 -16.91 -31.81 -5.56
C ASP A 394 -16.53 -33.30 -5.48
N GLU A 395 -16.66 -34.03 -6.58
CA GLU A 395 -16.70 -35.50 -6.58
C GLU A 395 -15.31 -36.16 -6.62
N THR A 396 -14.22 -35.40 -6.55
CA THR A 396 -12.87 -35.98 -6.52
C THR A 396 -11.93 -35.26 -5.56
N ALA A 397 -11.64 -35.94 -4.45
CA ALA A 397 -10.60 -35.70 -3.44
C ALA A 397 -10.91 -34.67 -2.32
N SER A 398 -10.96 -35.20 -1.09
CA SER A 398 -10.81 -34.54 0.22
C SER A 398 -11.63 -33.26 0.48
N SER A 399 -12.81 -33.43 1.07
CA SER A 399 -13.68 -32.35 1.51
C SER A 399 -13.01 -31.48 2.58
N THR A 400 -12.74 -30.22 2.25
CA THR A 400 -12.48 -29.17 3.25
C THR A 400 -13.70 -28.25 3.26
N THR A 401 -14.43 -28.25 4.37
CA THR A 401 -15.62 -27.39 4.53
C THR A 401 -15.16 -25.97 4.86
N TYR A 402 -15.36 -25.04 3.93
CA TYR A 402 -15.14 -23.61 4.20
C TYR A 402 -16.47 -22.97 4.60
N LEU A 403 -16.56 -22.52 5.86
CA LEU A 403 -17.73 -21.82 6.38
C LEU A 403 -17.42 -20.32 6.34
N THR A 404 -17.95 -19.63 5.33
CA THR A 404 -17.75 -18.18 5.18
C THR A 404 -18.93 -17.44 5.77
N LEU A 405 -18.78 -16.97 7.00
CA LEU A 405 -19.75 -16.05 7.62
C LEU A 405 -19.52 -14.65 7.08
N THR A 406 -20.46 -14.17 6.26
CA THR A 406 -20.46 -12.77 5.81
C THR A 406 -21.51 -12.01 6.61
N SER A 407 -21.07 -11.27 7.63
CA SER A 407 -21.92 -10.28 8.29
C SER A 407 -21.91 -9.00 7.48
N GLN A 408 -22.99 -8.75 6.75
CA GLN A 408 -23.17 -7.50 6.03
C GLN A 408 -24.14 -6.61 6.81
N VAL A 409 -23.64 -5.47 7.29
CA VAL A 409 -24.49 -4.42 7.88
C VAL A 409 -24.93 -3.53 6.73
N ILE A 410 -26.22 -3.58 6.39
CA ILE A 410 -26.80 -2.69 5.38
C ILE A 410 -27.52 -1.58 6.14
N GLU A 411 -26.85 -0.44 6.31
CA GLU A 411 -27.53 0.79 6.70
C GLU A 411 -28.26 1.33 5.48
N THR A 412 -29.58 1.39 5.56
CA THR A 412 -30.40 1.97 4.49
C THR A 412 -31.14 3.18 5.06
N ASP A 413 -30.69 4.38 4.71
CA ASP A 413 -31.49 5.58 4.91
C ASP A 413 -32.67 5.52 3.93
N ARG A 414 -33.89 5.40 4.47
CA ARG A 414 -35.11 5.29 3.65
C ARG A 414 -36.02 6.50 3.85
N PRO A 415 -36.52 7.12 2.78
CA PRO A 415 -37.59 8.10 2.88
C PRO A 415 -38.94 7.40 3.12
N ILE A 416 -39.72 7.93 4.06
CA ILE A 416 -41.05 7.45 4.42
C ILE A 416 -42.03 7.81 3.29
N ASN A 417 -42.61 6.81 2.60
CA ASN A 417 -43.40 7.03 1.39
C ASN A 417 -44.91 7.29 1.62
N SER A 418 -45.44 7.03 2.81
CA SER A 418 -46.77 7.52 3.18
C SER A 418 -46.91 7.66 4.68
N THR A 419 -47.51 8.77 5.11
CA THR A 419 -47.87 9.03 6.50
C THR A 419 -49.38 9.19 6.53
N SER A 420 -50.09 8.30 7.21
CA SER A 420 -51.51 8.49 7.47
C SER A 420 -51.66 9.12 8.84
N THR A 421 -52.14 10.37 8.87
CA THR A 421 -52.38 11.10 10.11
C THR A 421 -53.88 11.07 10.40
N GLN A 422 -54.27 10.43 11.50
CA GLN A 422 -55.64 10.51 11.99
C GLN A 422 -55.67 11.46 13.18
N VAL A 423 -56.49 12.51 13.08
CA VAL A 423 -56.68 13.49 14.14
C VAL A 423 -58.10 13.31 14.67
N ASP A 424 -58.21 12.77 15.88
CA ASP A 424 -59.49 12.65 16.57
C ASP A 424 -59.61 13.80 17.56
N GLN A 425 -60.72 14.53 17.47
CA GLN A 425 -61.00 15.70 18.29
C GLN A 425 -62.25 15.44 19.13
N GLU A 426 -62.10 15.50 20.45
CA GLU A 426 -63.21 15.32 21.38
C GLU A 426 -63.36 16.60 22.21
N THR A 427 -64.57 17.17 22.20
CA THR A 427 -64.87 18.40 22.93
C THR A 427 -65.88 18.08 24.02
N SER A 428 -65.50 18.32 25.27
CA SER A 428 -66.39 18.17 26.42
C SER A 428 -66.69 19.54 27.04
N PHE A 429 -67.94 19.69 27.48
CA PHE A 429 -68.42 20.87 28.18
C PHE A 429 -68.45 20.52 29.67
N LEU A 430 -67.62 21.19 30.46
CA LEU A 430 -67.57 20.96 31.90
C LEU A 430 -68.65 21.77 32.62
N ASP A 431 -68.86 23.03 32.21
CA ASP A 431 -69.90 23.96 32.71
C ASP A 431 -70.31 24.94 31.59
N LEU A 432 -71.37 25.75 31.80
CA LEU A 432 -71.95 26.63 30.75
C LEU A 432 -70.94 27.57 30.06
N ASP A 433 -69.85 27.94 30.75
CA ASP A 433 -68.87 28.93 30.28
C ASP A 433 -67.45 28.35 30.10
N THR A 434 -67.30 27.01 30.16
CA THR A 434 -65.99 26.35 30.00
C THR A 434 -66.05 25.22 28.99
N THR A 435 -65.24 25.32 27.94
CA THR A 435 -65.08 24.26 26.93
C THR A 435 -63.66 23.73 26.95
N THR A 436 -63.52 22.40 26.95
CA THR A 436 -62.25 21.72 26.83
C THR A 436 -62.23 20.91 25.54
N THR A 437 -61.29 21.22 24.66
CA THR A 437 -61.06 20.45 23.43
C THR A 437 -59.78 19.65 23.58
N THR A 438 -59.90 18.34 23.43
CA THR A 438 -58.78 17.41 23.41
C THR A 438 -58.55 16.98 21.96
N THR A 439 -57.32 17.15 21.48
CA THR A 439 -56.93 16.68 20.14
C THR A 439 -55.91 15.56 20.29
N THR A 440 -56.20 14.39 19.72
CA THR A 440 -55.28 13.25 19.68
C THR A 440 -54.86 13.03 18.23
N THR A 441 -53.55 13.04 17.98
CA THR A 441 -53.00 12.77 16.64
C THR A 441 -52.29 11.42 16.66
N GLN A 442 -52.74 10.48 15.83
CA GLN A 442 -52.07 9.21 15.60
C GLN A 442 -51.42 9.19 14.22
N TYR A 443 -50.18 8.70 14.18
CA TYR A 443 -49.44 8.46 12.95
C TYR A 443 -49.36 6.95 12.70
N ALA A 444 -49.83 6.51 11.54
CA ALA A 444 -49.65 5.15 11.08
C ALA A 444 -48.77 5.13 9.83
N TYR A 445 -47.79 4.24 9.81
CA TYR A 445 -46.91 3.98 8.68
C TYR A 445 -47.03 2.50 8.29
N SER A 446 -47.17 2.21 7.00
CA SER A 446 -47.07 0.84 6.48
C SER A 446 -45.88 0.72 5.56
N ILE A 447 -45.05 -0.30 5.77
CA ILE A 447 -43.96 -0.64 4.86
C ILE A 447 -44.34 -1.97 4.20
N GLU A 448 -44.63 -1.94 2.91
CA GLU A 448 -44.85 -3.14 2.11
C GLU A 448 -43.54 -3.51 1.42
N GLU A 449 -43.00 -4.69 1.72
CA GLU A 449 -41.71 -5.13 1.21
C GLU A 449 -41.91 -6.26 0.19
N GLN A 450 -41.52 -6.02 -1.06
CA GLN A 450 -41.41 -7.06 -2.07
C GLN A 450 -39.97 -7.08 -2.60
N THR A 451 -39.14 -7.92 -2.01
CA THR A 451 -37.76 -8.11 -2.47
C THR A 451 -37.73 -9.28 -3.44
N THR A 452 -37.52 -9.02 -4.72
CA THR A 452 -37.15 -10.06 -5.70
C THR A 452 -35.64 -10.03 -5.83
N THR A 453 -34.95 -10.96 -5.19
CA THR A 453 -33.49 -11.09 -5.30
C THR A 453 -33.18 -12.09 -6.41
N THR A 454 -32.71 -11.60 -7.56
CA THR A 454 -32.15 -12.45 -8.61
C THR A 454 -30.66 -12.62 -8.33
N THR A 455 -30.29 -13.72 -7.68
CA THR A 455 -28.88 -14.07 -7.49
C THR A 455 -28.37 -14.74 -8.76
N THR A 456 -27.54 -14.04 -9.53
CA THR A 456 -26.78 -14.65 -10.62
C THR A 456 -25.47 -15.17 -10.03
N THR A 457 -25.40 -16.46 -9.74
CA THR A 457 -24.14 -17.08 -9.33
C THR A 457 -23.33 -17.37 -10.60
N ILE A 458 -22.33 -16.54 -10.86
CA ILE A 458 -21.31 -16.86 -11.87
C ILE A 458 -20.29 -17.74 -11.16
N ILE A 459 -20.39 -19.06 -11.37
CA ILE A 459 -19.31 -19.96 -10.94
C ILE A 459 -18.22 -19.81 -11.99
N GLN A 460 -17.23 -19.00 -11.66
CA GLN A 460 -16.01 -18.87 -12.45
C GLN A 460 -15.12 -20.04 -12.06
N LEU A 461 -15.18 -21.13 -12.83
CA LEU A 461 -14.12 -22.14 -12.76
C LEU A 461 -12.89 -21.51 -13.41
N VAL A 462 -11.95 -21.14 -12.55
CA VAL A 462 -10.64 -20.65 -12.93
C VAL A 462 -9.77 -21.89 -13.11
N ASP A 463 -9.58 -22.33 -14.35
CA ASP A 463 -8.36 -23.08 -14.68
C ASP A 463 -7.15 -22.15 -14.62
#